data_AF-A0A1H0NI86-F1
#
_entry.id   AF-A0A1H0NI86-F1
#
_cell.length_a   1.000
_cell.length_b   1.000
_cell.length_c   1.000
_cell.angle_alpha   90.00
_cell.angle_beta   90.00
_cell.angle_gamma   90.00
#
_symmetry.space_group_name_H-M   'P 1'
#
loop_
_entity.id
_entity.type
_entity.pdbx_description
1 polymer ?
#
loop_
_entity_poly.entity_id
_entity_poly.type
_entity_poly.pdbx_seq_one_letter_code
_entity_poly.pdbx_strand_id
1 'polypeptide(L)'
;SEVKCCRHVKIKSDANLYDPADEEYFEKLVKRQMLANAIPKLNTVWKRQQGKCPVCAQPITTETRWDVHHKVWKCHGGSDKLDNLALLHENCHNLIHSRALASWEDGIVALGCRSGQN
;
A
#
# COMPACT_ATOMS: atom_id res chain seq x y z
N SER A 1 -21.52 -17.02 27.00
CA SER A 1 -21.07 -16.09 25.94
C SER A 1 -19.90 -16.70 25.21
N GLU A 2 -20.02 -16.93 23.90
CA GLU A 2 -18.98 -17.54 23.08
C GLU A 2 -18.01 -16.44 22.62
N VAL A 3 -16.81 -16.39 23.22
CA VAL A 3 -15.78 -15.39 22.84
C VAL A 3 -15.05 -15.91 21.61
N LYS A 4 -15.21 -15.23 20.47
CA LYS A 4 -14.44 -15.52 19.25
C LYS A 4 -12.95 -15.32 19.54
N CYS A 5 -12.18 -16.40 19.53
CA CYS A 5 -10.72 -16.33 19.60
C CYS A 5 -10.16 -15.98 18.22
N CYS A 6 -9.84 -14.70 18.01
CA CYS A 6 -9.14 -14.25 16.80
C CYS A 6 -7.63 -14.54 16.94
N ARG A 7 -7.03 -15.17 15.92
CA ARG A 7 -5.58 -15.38 15.86
C ARG A 7 -4.88 -14.05 15.59
N HIS A 8 -4.17 -13.52 16.59
CA HIS A 8 -3.28 -12.38 16.41
C HIS A 8 -1.98 -12.85 15.77
N VAL A 9 -1.47 -12.06 14.81
CA VAL A 9 -0.17 -12.32 14.18
C VAL A 9 0.90 -11.76 15.10
N LYS A 10 1.87 -12.59 15.50
CA LYS A 10 3.02 -12.13 16.29
C LYS A 10 3.88 -11.21 15.43
N ILE A 11 4.13 -9.99 15.93
CA ILE A 11 5.09 -9.07 15.34
C ILE A 11 6.50 -9.57 15.66
N LYS A 12 7.40 -9.52 14.69
CA LYS A 12 8.82 -9.85 14.88
C LYS A 12 9.42 -8.95 15.96
N SER A 13 10.20 -9.52 16.88
CA SER A 13 10.75 -8.78 18.02
C SER A 13 11.85 -7.79 17.64
N ASP A 14 12.52 -8.05 16.53
CA ASP A 14 13.58 -7.23 15.93
C ASP A 14 13.05 -6.18 14.95
N ALA A 15 11.76 -6.24 14.58
CA ALA A 15 11.17 -5.27 13.65
C ALA A 15 10.92 -3.92 14.34
N ASN A 16 11.46 -2.85 13.75
CA ASN A 16 11.34 -1.49 14.24
C ASN A 16 10.44 -0.66 13.33
N LEU A 17 9.35 -0.12 13.86
CA LEU A 17 8.41 0.74 13.12
C LEU A 17 9.06 2.01 12.53
N TYR A 18 10.19 2.42 13.09
CA TYR A 18 10.93 3.62 12.68
C TYR A 18 12.15 3.30 11.81
N ASP A 19 12.43 2.01 11.54
CA ASP A 19 13.48 1.61 10.61
C ASP A 19 12.89 1.48 9.19
N PRO A 20 13.39 2.24 8.20
CA PRO A 20 12.96 2.11 6.81
C PRO A 20 13.10 0.68 6.26
N ALA A 21 14.03 -0.13 6.76
CA ALA A 21 14.21 -1.52 6.34
C ALA A 21 12.99 -2.41 6.65
N ASP A 22 12.18 -2.04 7.66
CA ASP A 22 11.01 -2.80 8.09
C ASP A 22 9.68 -2.29 7.51
N GLU A 23 9.68 -1.21 6.72
CA GLU A 23 8.46 -0.59 6.19
C GLU A 23 7.62 -1.61 5.40
N GLU A 24 8.25 -2.37 4.48
CA GLU A 24 7.57 -3.40 3.69
C GLU A 24 6.94 -4.50 4.57
N TYR A 25 7.58 -4.82 5.70
CA TYR A 25 7.04 -5.79 6.67
C TYR A 25 5.77 -5.24 7.33
N PHE A 26 5.77 -3.98 7.75
CA PHE A 26 4.60 -3.36 8.37
C PHE A 26 3.47 -3.10 7.37
N GLU A 27 3.76 -2.74 6.11
CA GLU A 27 2.74 -2.61 5.05
C GLU A 27 2.00 -3.93 4.81
N LYS A 28 2.70 -5.07 4.81
CA LYS A 28 2.07 -6.40 4.70
C LYS A 28 1.12 -6.69 5.86
N LEU A 29 1.48 -6.28 7.07
CA LEU A 29 0.60 -6.42 8.25
C LEU A 29 -0.64 -5.52 8.11
N VAL A 30 -0.47 -4.29 7.64
CA VAL A 30 -1.58 -3.36 7.39
C VAL A 30 -2.52 -3.92 6.33
N LYS A 31 -1.99 -4.40 5.19
CA LYS A 31 -2.79 -5.04 4.14
C LYS A 31 -3.62 -6.20 4.70
N ARG A 32 -2.99 -7.10 5.47
CA ARG A 32 -3.68 -8.23 6.11
C ARG A 32 -4.79 -7.76 7.06
N GLN A 33 -4.49 -6.77 7.90
CA GLN A 33 -5.46 -6.22 8.84
C GLN A 33 -6.65 -5.57 8.12
N MET A 34 -6.39 -4.84 7.04
CA MET A 34 -7.44 -4.19 6.25
C MET A 34 -8.31 -5.20 5.50
N LEU A 35 -7.72 -6.26 4.95
CA LEU A 35 -8.48 -7.36 4.33
C LEU A 35 -9.38 -8.08 5.35
N ALA A 36 -8.92 -8.24 6.59
CA ALA A 36 -9.70 -8.90 7.63
C ALA A 36 -10.83 -8.01 8.18
N ASN A 37 -10.56 -6.73 8.42
CA ASN A 37 -11.42 -5.89 9.26
C ASN A 37 -11.79 -4.52 8.68
N ALA A 38 -11.22 -4.11 7.53
CA ALA A 38 -11.38 -2.76 6.99
C ALA A 38 -11.62 -2.72 5.46
N ILE A 39 -12.32 -3.73 4.91
CA ILE A 39 -12.74 -3.74 3.50
C ILE A 39 -13.49 -2.45 3.09
N PRO A 40 -14.41 -1.88 3.90
CA PRO A 40 -15.07 -0.61 3.54
C PRO A 40 -14.07 0.53 3.34
N LYS A 41 -13.01 0.57 4.16
CA LYS A 41 -11.94 1.57 4.08
C LYS A 41 -11.15 1.42 2.78
N LEU A 42 -10.82 0.19 2.39
CA LEU A 42 -10.17 -0.11 1.10
C LEU A 42 -11.04 0.33 -0.08
N ASN A 43 -12.35 0.03 -0.03
CA ASN A 43 -13.29 0.47 -1.06
C ASN A 43 -13.37 2.00 -1.16
N THR A 44 -13.28 2.72 -0.05
CA THR A 44 -13.23 4.19 -0.06
C THR A 44 -11.97 4.70 -0.75
N VAL A 45 -10.79 4.12 -0.46
CA VAL A 45 -9.53 4.49 -1.14
C VAL A 45 -9.63 4.22 -2.65
N TRP A 46 -10.11 3.02 -3.03
CA TRP A 46 -10.29 2.64 -4.42
C TRP A 46 -11.23 3.59 -5.17
N LYS A 47 -12.37 3.95 -4.57
CA LYS A 47 -13.33 4.91 -5.16
C LYS A 47 -12.72 6.31 -5.32
N ARG A 48 -11.96 6.79 -4.32
CA ARG A 48 -11.27 8.10 -4.40
C ARG A 48 -10.26 8.15 -5.55
N GLN A 49 -9.63 7.02 -5.84
CA GLN A 49 -8.73 6.86 -6.99
C GLN A 49 -9.44 6.59 -8.32
N GLN A 50 -10.78 6.62 -8.35
CA GLN A 50 -11.59 6.26 -9.51
C GLN A 50 -11.27 4.84 -10.03
N GLY A 51 -10.86 3.95 -9.12
CA GLY A 51 -10.43 2.60 -9.43
C GLY A 51 -9.15 2.49 -10.25
N LYS A 52 -8.34 3.55 -10.35
CA LYS A 52 -7.08 3.56 -11.11
C LYS A 52 -5.87 3.56 -10.19
N CYS A 53 -4.79 2.94 -10.65
CA CYS A 53 -3.49 3.03 -10.02
C CYS A 53 -2.90 4.42 -10.31
N PRO A 54 -2.54 5.20 -9.30
CA PRO A 54 -1.97 6.55 -9.45
C PRO A 54 -0.57 6.57 -10.10
N VAL A 55 0.13 5.43 -10.17
CA VAL A 55 1.48 5.35 -10.78
C VAL A 55 1.40 5.11 -12.28
N CYS A 56 0.58 4.17 -12.73
CA CYS A 56 0.48 3.78 -14.14
C CYS A 56 -0.82 4.20 -14.83
N ALA A 57 -1.75 4.83 -14.09
CA ALA A 57 -3.09 5.23 -14.51
C ALA A 57 -4.00 4.08 -15.01
N GLN A 58 -3.58 2.82 -14.89
CA GLN A 58 -4.37 1.65 -15.28
C GLN A 58 -5.37 1.25 -14.18
N PRO A 59 -6.51 0.63 -14.54
CA PRO A 59 -7.49 0.19 -13.55
C PRO A 59 -6.91 -0.88 -12.61
N ILE A 60 -7.31 -0.79 -11.33
CA ILE A 60 -7.10 -1.83 -10.32
C ILE A 60 -8.37 -2.65 -10.28
N THR A 61 -8.27 -3.89 -10.77
CA THR A 61 -9.35 -4.88 -10.74
C THR A 61 -9.04 -5.97 -9.72
N THR A 62 -10.02 -6.84 -9.45
CA THR A 62 -9.84 -8.01 -8.59
C THR A 62 -8.85 -9.03 -9.14
N GLU A 63 -8.60 -9.01 -10.45
CA GLU A 63 -7.65 -9.89 -11.14
C GLU A 63 -6.22 -9.38 -11.02
N THR A 64 -6.05 -8.05 -11.00
CA THR A 64 -4.74 -7.44 -10.79
C THR A 64 -4.33 -7.53 -9.33
N ARG A 65 -3.09 -7.95 -9.07
CA ARG A 65 -2.52 -7.89 -7.73
C ARG A 65 -2.24 -6.44 -7.34
N TRP A 66 -2.62 -6.09 -6.12
CA TRP A 66 -2.49 -4.75 -5.57
C TRP A 66 -2.02 -4.79 -4.12
N ASP A 67 -1.38 -3.70 -3.69
CA ASP A 67 -0.93 -3.45 -2.33
C ASP A 67 -1.44 -2.08 -1.84
N VAL A 68 -1.45 -1.93 -0.51
CA VAL A 68 -1.75 -0.66 0.15
C VAL A 68 -0.43 0.02 0.46
N HIS A 69 -0.29 1.24 0.00
CA HIS A 69 0.87 2.08 0.19
C HIS A 69 0.54 3.27 1.08
N HIS A 70 1.46 3.63 1.98
CA HIS A 70 1.39 4.88 2.72
C HIS A 70 2.14 5.97 1.95
N LYS A 71 1.44 7.06 1.58
CA LYS A 71 2.03 8.18 0.80
C LYS A 71 3.16 8.87 1.56
N VAL A 72 2.97 9.00 2.88
CA VAL A 72 4.00 9.32 3.86
C VAL A 72 4.19 8.06 4.69
N TRP A 73 5.40 7.51 4.67
CA TRP A 73 5.74 6.29 5.40
C TRP A 73 5.53 6.44 6.91
N LYS A 74 5.28 5.31 7.57
CA LYS A 74 5.06 5.27 9.01
C LYS A 74 6.27 5.75 9.79
N CYS A 75 7.47 5.32 9.37
CA CYS A 75 8.73 5.76 9.95
C CYS A 75 8.94 7.29 9.85
N HIS A 76 8.33 7.94 8.84
CA HIS A 76 8.37 9.40 8.63
C HIS A 76 7.16 10.15 9.24
N GLY A 77 6.41 9.52 10.16
CA GLY A 77 5.27 10.15 10.83
C GLY A 77 3.93 10.01 10.09
N GLY A 78 3.87 9.13 9.08
CA GLY A 78 2.67 8.81 8.33
C GLY A 78 1.53 8.25 9.18
N SER A 79 0.29 8.62 8.84
CA SER A 79 -0.91 8.12 9.52
C SER A 79 -1.59 7.00 8.73
N ASP A 80 -2.40 6.17 9.38
CA ASP A 80 -3.28 5.21 8.68
C ASP A 80 -4.57 5.87 8.17
N LYS A 81 -4.63 7.19 8.06
CA LYS A 81 -5.84 7.88 7.59
C LYS A 81 -6.02 7.65 6.10
N LEU A 82 -7.27 7.67 5.65
CA LEU A 82 -7.63 7.46 4.24
C LEU A 82 -6.86 8.37 3.27
N ASP A 83 -6.52 9.59 3.70
CA ASP A 83 -5.82 10.57 2.86
C ASP A 83 -4.35 10.21 2.62
N ASN A 84 -3.76 9.44 3.55
CA ASN A 84 -2.38 8.96 3.49
C ASN A 84 -2.26 7.55 2.89
N LEU A 85 -3.37 6.91 2.52
CA LEU A 85 -3.36 5.57 1.92
C LEU A 85 -3.58 5.67 0.42
N ALA A 86 -2.89 4.79 -0.33
CA ALA A 86 -3.09 4.60 -1.76
C ALA A 86 -3.10 3.10 -2.09
N LEU A 87 -3.95 2.71 -3.04
CA LEU A 87 -3.93 1.39 -3.65
C LEU A 87 -3.09 1.42 -4.92
N LEU A 88 -2.08 0.56 -4.98
CA LEU A 88 -1.15 0.45 -6.10
C LEU A 88 -1.14 -0.97 -6.62
N HIS A 89 -0.78 -1.17 -7.90
CA HIS A 89 -0.38 -2.51 -8.36
C HIS A 89 0.90 -2.95 -7.64
N GLU A 90 1.04 -4.24 -7.38
CA GLU A 90 2.24 -4.83 -6.74
C GLU A 90 3.54 -4.38 -7.44
N ASN A 91 3.56 -4.37 -8.77
CA ASN A 91 4.72 -3.91 -9.54
C ASN A 91 4.99 -2.41 -9.37
N CYS A 92 3.95 -1.58 -9.32
CA CYS A 92 4.08 -0.14 -9.09
C CYS A 92 4.54 0.16 -7.66
N HIS A 93 4.08 -0.64 -6.70
CA HIS A 93 4.47 -0.58 -5.32
C HIS A 93 5.97 -0.90 -5.14
N ASN A 94 6.42 -2.02 -5.70
CA ASN A 94 7.83 -2.41 -5.71
C ASN A 94 8.71 -1.38 -6.43
N LEU A 95 8.20 -0.71 -7.47
CA LEU A 95 8.92 0.35 -8.16
C LEU A 95 9.18 1.57 -7.26
N ILE A 96 8.22 1.94 -6.42
CA ILE A 96 8.37 3.05 -5.46
C ILE A 96 9.41 2.67 -4.40
N HIS A 97 9.28 1.47 -3.82
CA HIS A 97 10.21 0.98 -2.80
C HIS A 97 11.64 0.82 -3.32
N SER A 98 11.81 0.26 -4.52
CA SER A 98 13.14 0.08 -5.13
C SER A 98 13.84 1.39 -5.49
N ARG A 99 13.09 2.49 -5.66
CA ARG A 99 13.66 3.81 -5.93
C ARG A 99 13.92 4.64 -4.68
N ALA A 100 13.63 4.09 -3.50
CA ALA A 100 13.75 4.78 -2.21
C ALA A 100 13.04 6.16 -2.20
N LEU A 101 11.95 6.31 -2.96
CA LEU A 101 11.13 7.51 -2.90
C LEU A 101 10.27 7.42 -1.63
N ALA A 102 10.77 7.99 -0.55
CA ALA A 102 10.11 8.03 0.76
C ALA A 102 8.83 8.86 0.80
N SER A 103 8.64 9.71 -0.22
CA SER A 103 7.56 10.70 -0.35
C SER A 103 7.00 10.70 -1.75
N TRP A 104 5.67 10.64 -1.85
CA TRP A 104 4.94 10.70 -3.12
C TRP A 104 4.98 12.08 -3.80
N GLU A 105 5.54 13.10 -3.13
CA GLU A 105 5.56 14.49 -3.60
C GLU A 105 6.77 14.83 -4.51
N ASP A 106 7.82 14.00 -4.56
CA ASP A 106 9.05 14.30 -5.32
C ASP A 106 9.02 13.91 -6.81
N GLY A 107 7.85 13.99 -7.44
CA GLY A 107 7.74 13.93 -8.89
C GLY A 107 7.77 12.52 -9.47
N ILE A 108 6.58 11.92 -9.60
CA ILE A 108 6.34 10.90 -10.62
C ILE A 108 6.36 11.62 -11.98
N VAL A 109 7.56 11.85 -12.52
CA VAL A 109 7.70 11.92 -13.98
C VAL A 109 7.20 10.58 -14.46
N ALA A 110 6.08 10.61 -15.17
CA ALA A 110 5.51 9.48 -15.86
C ALA A 110 6.64 8.66 -16.52
N LEU A 111 6.99 7.51 -15.93
CA LEU A 111 7.57 6.47 -16.75
C LEU A 111 6.43 5.96 -17.59
N GLY A 112 6.31 6.65 -18.73
CA GLY A 112 5.44 6.28 -19.81
C GLY A 112 5.46 4.78 -19.96
N CYS A 113 4.27 4.23 -19.89
CA CYS A 113 3.93 2.97 -20.50
C CYS A 113 4.67 2.88 -21.84
N ARG A 114 5.76 2.10 -21.92
CA ARG A 114 6.24 1.60 -23.21
C ARG A 114 5.33 0.44 -23.58
N SER A 115 4.10 0.79 -23.95
CA SER A 115 3.25 -0.09 -24.73
C SER A 115 3.84 -0.19 -26.14
N GLY A 116 4.40 -1.36 -26.45
CA GLY A 116 4.39 -1.96 -27.77
C GLY A 116 5.38 -1.43 -28.82
N GLN A 117 6.17 -2.34 -29.36
CA GLN A 117 6.14 -2.63 -30.80
C GLN A 117 6.67 -4.04 -31.04
N ASN A 118 5.99 -4.75 -31.95
CA ASN A 118 6.44 -5.98 -32.61
C ASN A 118 7.86 -5.87 -33.15
#